data_AF-A0A3S3SJE9-F1
#
_entry.id   AF-A0A3S3SJE9-F1
#
_cell.length_a   1.000
_cell.length_b   1.000
_cell.length_c   1.000
_cell.angle_alpha   90.00
_cell.angle_beta   90.00
_cell.angle_gamma   90.00
#
_symmetry.space_group_name_H-M   'P 1'
#
loop_
_entity.id
_entity.type
_entity.pdbx_description
1 polymer ?
#
loop_
_entity_poly.entity_id
_entity_poly.type
_entity_poly.pdbx_seq_one_letter_code
_entity_poly.pdbx_strand_id
1 'polypeptide(L)'
;MTFVMKLPFVDTVVDNSLVNTLVNGKKLGYEFQIRLSYYRGHYLSCIEELTIVVDGEEVKANDINFCLNGKEFTMGQIPYLISEFWNCNEAATIKVYLPGGLEDGEHNIDVTLLLRNAYMYIPGNTEKHNYAVLDSCGSKTLTLRNEERRED
;
A
#
# COMPACT_ATOMS: atom_id res chain seq x y z
N MET A 1 -8.16 -5.18 -24.41
CA MET A 1 -8.76 -4.31 -23.39
C MET A 1 -8.44 -4.89 -22.03
N THR A 2 -7.84 -4.11 -21.13
CA THR A 2 -7.59 -4.54 -19.76
C THR A 2 -8.93 -4.64 -19.03
N PHE A 3 -9.28 -5.85 -18.58
CA PHE A 3 -10.47 -6.05 -17.75
C PHE A 3 -10.08 -5.76 -16.30
N VAL A 4 -10.58 -4.64 -15.78
CA VAL A 4 -10.35 -4.20 -14.40
C VAL A 4 -11.62 -4.46 -13.58
N MET A 5 -11.47 -5.25 -12.51
CA MET A 5 -12.52 -5.58 -11.58
C MET A 5 -12.31 -4.79 -10.28
N LYS A 6 -13.33 -4.06 -9.84
CA LYS A 6 -13.36 -3.40 -8.53
C LYS A 6 -14.43 -4.04 -7.66
N LEU A 7 -14.05 -4.55 -6.50
CA LEU A 7 -14.97 -5.18 -5.54
C LEU A 7 -14.63 -4.70 -4.13
N PRO A 8 -15.07 -3.51 -3.72
CA PRO A 8 -14.62 -2.89 -2.49
C PRO A 8 -15.31 -3.53 -1.28
N PHE A 9 -14.56 -4.27 -0.47
CA PHE A 9 -15.04 -4.86 0.78
C PHE A 9 -14.62 -4.08 2.02
N VAL A 10 -13.49 -3.37 1.93
CA VAL A 10 -12.91 -2.55 2.99
C VAL A 10 -12.21 -1.35 2.36
N ASP A 11 -12.04 -0.26 3.10
CA ASP A 11 -11.21 0.84 2.63
C ASP A 11 -9.76 0.39 2.48
N THR A 12 -9.15 0.74 1.35
CA THR A 12 -7.74 0.44 1.09
C THR A 12 -6.85 1.13 2.11
N VAL A 13 -7.12 2.39 2.44
CA VAL A 13 -6.36 3.16 3.43
C VAL A 13 -7.01 2.97 4.80
N VAL A 14 -6.21 2.50 5.77
CA VAL A 14 -6.69 2.14 7.12
C VAL A 14 -6.81 3.40 7.99
N ASP A 15 -7.95 3.56 8.65
CA ASP A 15 -8.19 4.68 9.57
C ASP A 15 -7.19 4.68 10.73
N ASN A 16 -6.89 5.88 11.24
CA ASN A 16 -6.05 6.08 12.41
C ASN A 16 -4.69 5.36 12.32
N SER A 17 -4.13 5.23 11.12
CA SER A 17 -2.86 4.53 10.91
C SER A 17 -1.68 5.47 10.65
N LEU A 18 -1.93 6.74 10.32
CA LEU A 18 -0.89 7.72 9.99
C LEU A 18 -0.15 8.20 11.25
N VAL A 19 1.17 7.98 11.28
CA VAL A 19 2.08 8.42 12.34
C VAL A 19 3.42 8.86 11.73
N ASN A 20 4.11 9.79 12.39
CA ASN A 20 5.51 10.09 12.04
C ASN A 20 6.44 9.02 12.61
N THR A 21 7.38 8.54 11.80
CA THR A 21 8.42 7.61 12.24
C THR A 21 9.59 8.39 12.85
N LEU A 22 10.01 8.02 14.06
CA LEU A 22 11.08 8.69 14.80
C LEU A 22 12.32 7.80 14.92
N VAL A 23 13.49 8.39 14.70
CA VAL A 23 14.79 7.77 15.02
C VAL A 23 15.58 8.74 15.89
N ASN A 24 15.94 8.32 17.11
CA ASN A 24 16.63 9.15 18.10
C ASN A 24 15.93 10.51 18.33
N GLY A 25 14.59 10.51 18.39
CA GLY A 25 13.78 11.71 18.60
C GLY A 25 13.67 12.65 17.40
N LYS A 26 14.21 12.28 16.24
CA LYS A 26 14.08 13.05 14.99
C LYS A 26 13.11 12.36 14.04
N LYS A 27 12.22 13.14 13.40
CA LYS A 27 11.31 12.66 12.37
C LYS A 27 12.11 12.20 11.14
N LEU A 28 12.10 10.90 10.87
CA LEU A 28 12.73 10.28 9.69
C LEU A 28 11.79 10.33 8.48
N GLY A 29 10.49 10.31 8.74
CA GLY A 29 9.44 10.13 7.74
C GLY A 29 8.11 9.86 8.43
N TYR A 30 7.24 9.15 7.74
CA TYR A 30 5.92 8.76 8.25
C TYR A 30 5.54 7.37 7.78
N GLU A 31 4.57 6.77 8.44
CA GLU A 31 3.99 5.51 8.04
C GLU A 31 2.47 5.51 8.17
N PHE A 32 1.81 4.73 7.32
CA PHE A 32 0.38 4.47 7.36
C PHE A 32 0.11 3.05 6.88
N GLN A 33 -1.10 2.56 7.10
CA GLN A 33 -1.46 1.19 6.74
C GLN A 33 -2.41 1.15 5.55
N ILE A 34 -2.19 0.14 4.70
CA ILE A 34 -3.10 -0.20 3.60
C ILE A 34 -3.58 -1.65 3.69
N ARG A 35 -4.68 -1.97 3.03
CA ARG A 35 -5.28 -3.31 2.93
C ARG A 35 -5.64 -3.63 1.48
N LEU A 36 -5.75 -4.92 1.18
CA LEU A 36 -6.43 -5.37 -0.02
C LEU A 36 -7.93 -5.09 0.14
N SER A 37 -8.48 -4.20 -0.68
CA SER A 37 -9.93 -3.99 -0.81
C SER A 37 -10.54 -5.13 -1.62
N TYR A 38 -10.40 -6.36 -1.10
CA TYR A 38 -10.78 -7.60 -1.75
C TYR A 38 -11.00 -8.73 -0.75
N TYR A 39 -11.80 -9.72 -1.11
CA TYR A 39 -12.15 -10.83 -0.22
C TYR A 39 -11.04 -11.91 -0.13
N ARG A 40 -10.00 -11.87 -0.97
CA ARG A 40 -8.91 -12.85 -1.00
C ARG A 40 -7.54 -12.21 -0.95
N GLY A 41 -6.62 -12.87 -0.25
CA GLY A 41 -5.21 -12.51 -0.27
C GLY A 41 -4.55 -12.69 -1.64
N HIS A 42 -3.41 -12.05 -1.82
CA HIS A 42 -2.60 -12.08 -3.05
C HIS A 42 -1.11 -12.19 -2.73
N TYR A 43 -0.33 -12.75 -3.65
CA TYR A 43 1.13 -12.67 -3.58
C TYR A 43 1.59 -11.27 -3.96
N LEU A 44 2.63 -10.75 -3.31
CA LEU A 44 3.16 -9.41 -3.61
C LEU A 44 3.66 -9.27 -5.05
N SER A 45 4.18 -10.34 -5.67
CA SER A 45 4.53 -10.36 -7.09
C SER A 45 3.35 -10.23 -8.06
N CYS A 46 2.12 -10.17 -7.54
CA CYS A 46 0.92 -9.88 -8.34
C CYS A 46 0.56 -8.39 -8.34
N ILE A 47 1.24 -7.55 -7.55
CA ILE A 47 1.08 -6.10 -7.62
C ILE A 47 1.68 -5.62 -8.95
N GLU A 48 0.84 -5.10 -9.82
CA GLU A 48 1.23 -4.51 -11.11
C GLU A 48 1.57 -3.03 -10.95
N GLU A 49 0.83 -2.35 -10.08
CA GLU A 49 1.01 -0.93 -9.82
C GLU A 49 0.74 -0.64 -8.34
N LEU A 50 1.66 0.09 -7.72
CA LEU A 50 1.49 0.66 -6.39
C LEU A 50 2.12 2.06 -6.39
N THR A 51 1.28 3.09 -6.36
CA THR A 51 1.70 4.49 -6.26
C THR A 51 0.98 5.16 -5.10
N ILE A 52 1.69 6.07 -4.44
CA ILE A 52 1.21 6.79 -3.27
C ILE A 52 1.31 8.29 -3.58
N VAL A 53 0.21 9.00 -3.36
CA VAL A 53 0.16 10.47 -3.42
C VAL A 53 -0.27 10.97 -2.05
N VAL A 54 0.46 11.94 -1.51
CA VAL A 54 0.16 12.58 -0.23
C VAL A 54 -0.01 14.07 -0.45
N ASP A 55 -1.16 14.60 -0.06
CA ASP A 55 -1.55 16.01 -0.26
C ASP A 55 -1.38 16.51 -1.71
N GLY A 56 -1.62 15.62 -2.68
CA GLY A 56 -1.48 15.90 -4.10
C GLY A 56 -0.05 15.75 -4.66
N GLU A 57 0.93 15.40 -3.83
CA GLU A 57 2.31 15.14 -4.26
C GLU A 57 2.62 13.64 -4.32
N GLU A 58 3.06 13.16 -5.48
CA GLU A 58 3.44 11.76 -5.65
C GLU A 58 4.75 11.44 -4.91
N VAL A 59 4.71 10.41 -4.07
CA VAL A 59 5.87 9.93 -3.32
C VAL A 59 6.76 9.09 -4.24
N LYS A 60 8.06 9.38 -4.27
CA LYS A 60 9.00 8.62 -5.09
C LYS A 60 9.09 7.17 -4.62
N ALA A 61 9.09 6.23 -5.57
CA ALA A 61 9.19 4.80 -5.26
C ALA A 61 10.43 4.42 -4.42
N ASN A 62 11.55 5.14 -4.56
CA ASN A 62 12.77 4.89 -3.77
C ASN A 62 12.67 5.35 -2.30
N ASP A 63 11.69 6.20 -1.98
CA ASP A 63 11.43 6.67 -0.63
C ASP A 63 10.36 5.80 0.07
N ILE A 64 9.80 4.80 -0.61
CA ILE A 64 8.75 3.92 -0.08
C ILE A 64 9.32 2.55 0.26
N ASN A 65 9.06 2.13 1.50
CA ASN A 65 9.23 0.75 1.95
C ASN A 65 7.88 0.12 2.29
N PHE A 66 7.61 -1.04 1.71
CA PHE A 66 6.43 -1.85 1.93
C PHE A 66 6.72 -2.90 3.00
N CYS A 67 5.99 -2.87 4.11
CA CYS A 67 6.18 -3.77 5.23
C CYS A 67 5.00 -4.76 5.35
N LEU A 68 5.30 -6.05 5.39
CA LEU A 68 4.31 -7.11 5.54
C LEU A 68 4.97 -8.33 6.21
N ASN A 69 4.22 -9.06 7.04
CA ASN A 69 4.69 -10.28 7.71
C ASN A 69 6.01 -10.11 8.49
N GLY A 70 6.20 -8.93 9.12
CA GLY A 70 7.41 -8.60 9.87
C GLY A 70 8.66 -8.36 9.00
N LYS A 71 8.49 -8.25 7.68
CA LYS A 71 9.56 -7.97 6.72
C LYS A 71 9.33 -6.60 6.07
N GLU A 72 10.41 -6.04 5.56
CA GLU A 72 10.44 -4.73 4.90
C GLU A 72 11.05 -4.88 3.51
N PHE A 73 10.38 -4.33 2.50
CA PHE A 73 10.73 -4.47 1.09
C PHE A 73 10.76 -3.11 0.41
N THR A 74 11.73 -2.89 -0.47
CA THR A 74 11.69 -1.74 -1.37
C THR A 74 10.68 -1.97 -2.49
N MET A 75 10.19 -0.89 -3.10
CA MET A 75 9.28 -0.97 -4.25
C MET A 75 9.85 -1.81 -5.41
N GLY A 76 11.17 -1.75 -5.64
CA GLY A 76 11.83 -2.56 -6.67
C GLY A 76 11.88 -4.06 -6.38
N GLN A 77 11.70 -4.49 -5.13
CA GLN A 77 11.66 -5.90 -4.76
C GLN A 77 10.29 -6.54 -5.01
N ILE A 78 9.20 -5.77 -4.89
CA ILE A 78 7.81 -6.25 -4.94
C ILE A 78 7.52 -7.21 -6.11
N PRO A 79 7.91 -6.92 -7.37
CA PRO A 79 7.61 -7.80 -8.51
C PRO A 79 8.22 -9.21 -8.39
N TYR A 80 9.25 -9.38 -7.57
CA TYR A 80 9.98 -10.64 -7.41
C TYR A 80 9.54 -11.46 -6.19
N LEU A 81 8.63 -10.94 -5.37
CA LEU A 81 8.17 -11.58 -4.12
C LEU A 81 7.07 -12.63 -4.37
N ILE A 82 7.43 -13.71 -5.06
CA ILE A 82 6.50 -14.79 -5.45
C ILE A 82 6.02 -15.67 -4.28
N SER A 83 6.72 -15.63 -3.15
CA SER A 83 6.41 -16.44 -1.96
C SER A 83 5.86 -15.60 -0.81
N GLU A 84 5.78 -14.27 -0.96
CA GLU A 84 5.25 -13.38 0.08
C GLU A 84 3.75 -13.19 -0.14
N PHE A 85 2.95 -13.79 0.73
CA PHE A 85 1.50 -13.76 0.63
C PHE A 85 0.91 -12.72 1.57
N TRP A 86 0.08 -11.84 1.03
CA TRP A 86 -0.68 -10.84 1.77
C TRP A 86 -2.09 -11.34 2.01
N ASN A 87 -2.40 -11.69 3.26
CA ASN A 87 -3.76 -12.08 3.64
C ASN A 87 -4.71 -10.87 3.59
N CYS A 88 -5.94 -11.07 3.10
CA CYS A 88 -6.92 -9.97 2.96
C CYS A 88 -7.37 -9.36 4.30
N ASN A 89 -7.19 -10.06 5.42
CA ASN A 89 -7.48 -9.58 6.77
C ASN A 89 -6.30 -8.86 7.43
N GLU A 90 -5.12 -8.85 6.80
CA GLU A 90 -3.92 -8.21 7.32
C GLU A 90 -3.66 -6.87 6.62
N ALA A 91 -3.18 -5.89 7.38
CA ALA A 91 -2.72 -4.64 6.81
C ALA A 91 -1.22 -4.71 6.50
N ALA A 92 -0.81 -4.10 5.40
CA ALA A 92 0.59 -3.77 5.15
C ALA A 92 0.87 -2.36 5.68
N THR A 93 2.07 -2.14 6.22
CA THR A 93 2.52 -0.80 6.60
C THR A 93 3.35 -0.23 5.46
N ILE A 94 2.97 0.95 4.98
CA ILE A 94 3.77 1.76 4.05
C ILE A 94 4.58 2.72 4.89
N LYS A 95 5.91 2.62 4.81
CA LYS A 95 6.83 3.60 5.39
C LYS A 95 7.35 4.49 4.27
N VAL A 96 7.32 5.79 4.51
CA VAL A 96 7.84 6.79 3.58
C VAL A 96 8.99 7.54 4.25
N TYR A 97 10.14 7.54 3.60
CA TYR A 97 11.27 8.37 3.99
C TYR A 97 11.00 9.81 3.57
N LEU A 98 10.89 10.70 4.58
CA LEU A 98 10.71 12.13 4.38
C LEU A 98 11.35 12.83 5.59
N PRO A 99 12.63 13.21 5.53
CA PRO A 99 13.28 13.91 6.63
C PRO A 99 12.49 15.15 7.04
N GLY A 100 12.15 15.24 8.33
CA GLY A 100 11.25 16.27 8.86
C GLY A 100 9.81 15.78 9.08
N GLY A 101 9.43 14.67 8.46
CA GLY A 101 8.10 14.05 8.58
C GLY A 101 6.99 14.92 8.01
N LEU A 102 5.76 14.56 8.35
CA LEU A 102 4.57 15.38 8.10
C LEU A 102 4.37 16.40 9.23
N GLU A 103 3.75 17.52 8.88
CA GLU A 103 3.24 18.52 9.82
C GLU A 103 2.02 17.97 10.59
N ASP A 104 1.69 18.59 11.71
CA ASP A 104 0.52 18.18 12.49
C ASP A 104 -0.78 18.58 11.75
N GLY A 105 -1.73 17.65 11.61
CA GLY A 105 -3.02 17.93 10.99
C GLY A 105 -3.60 16.77 10.21
N GLU A 106 -4.46 17.09 9.25
CA GLU A 106 -5.06 16.16 8.32
C GLU A 106 -4.26 16.10 7.02
N HIS A 107 -4.06 14.89 6.49
CA HIS A 107 -3.38 14.62 5.24
C HIS A 107 -4.25 13.76 4.34
N ASN A 108 -4.30 14.10 3.05
CA ASN A 108 -4.98 13.29 2.06
C ASN A 108 -4.02 12.23 1.51
N ILE A 109 -4.42 10.96 1.58
CA ILE A 109 -3.65 9.82 1.11
C ILE A 109 -4.42 9.16 -0.04
N ASP A 110 -3.85 9.20 -1.25
CA ASP A 110 -4.32 8.44 -2.40
C ASP A 110 -3.39 7.26 -2.67
N VAL A 111 -3.98 6.08 -2.84
CA VAL A 111 -3.27 4.84 -3.13
C VAL A 111 -3.81 4.26 -4.43
N THR A 112 -2.95 4.18 -5.43
CA THR A 112 -3.17 3.30 -6.59
C THR A 112 -2.66 1.93 -6.21
N LEU A 113 -3.50 0.90 -6.28
CA LEU A 113 -3.10 -0.48 -6.03
C LEU A 113 -3.82 -1.39 -7.01
N LEU A 114 -3.11 -1.80 -8.06
CA LEU A 114 -3.60 -2.71 -9.09
C LEU A 114 -2.92 -4.06 -8.95
N LEU A 115 -3.71 -5.12 -8.90
CA LEU A 115 -3.21 -6.49 -8.76
C LEU A 115 -3.63 -7.38 -9.92
N ARG A 116 -2.71 -8.12 -10.49
CA ARG A 116 -2.99 -9.21 -11.42
C ARG A 116 -3.61 -10.38 -10.68
N ASN A 117 -4.80 -10.80 -11.10
CA ASN A 117 -5.44 -11.99 -10.57
C ASN A 117 -4.92 -13.25 -11.28
N ALA A 118 -3.86 -13.84 -10.75
CA ALA A 118 -3.11 -14.93 -11.40
C ALA A 118 -3.92 -16.21 -11.71
N TYR A 119 -5.13 -16.35 -11.17
CA TYR A 119 -6.03 -17.48 -11.43
C TYR A 119 -7.23 -17.13 -12.31
N MET A 120 -7.42 -15.86 -12.69
CA MET A 120 -8.56 -15.40 -13.47
C MET A 120 -8.10 -14.87 -14.84
N TYR A 121 -8.23 -15.71 -15.86
CA TYR A 121 -8.08 -15.27 -17.24
C TYR A 121 -9.22 -14.33 -17.63
N ILE A 122 -8.92 -13.34 -18.48
CA ILE A 122 -9.96 -12.51 -19.07
C ILE A 122 -10.83 -13.40 -19.98
N PRO A 123 -12.16 -13.46 -19.80
CA PRO A 123 -13.04 -14.26 -20.65
C PRO A 123 -12.90 -13.88 -22.13
N GLY A 124 -12.76 -14.88 -23.01
CA GLY A 124 -12.65 -14.67 -24.46
C GLY A 124 -11.28 -14.20 -24.94
N ASN A 125 -10.27 -14.18 -24.07
CA ASN A 125 -8.92 -13.75 -24.44
C ASN A 125 -8.11 -14.88 -25.09
N THR A 126 -7.35 -14.54 -26.13
CA THR A 126 -6.46 -15.44 -26.87
C THR A 126 -4.97 -15.20 -26.58
N GLU A 127 -4.64 -14.12 -25.86
CA GLU A 127 -3.27 -13.79 -25.47
C GLU A 127 -2.82 -14.60 -24.25
N LYS A 128 -1.60 -15.13 -24.30
CA LYS A 128 -1.01 -15.86 -23.16
C LYS A 128 -0.72 -14.89 -22.02
N HIS A 129 -1.00 -15.34 -20.80
CA HIS A 129 -0.72 -14.61 -19.55
C HIS A 129 -1.42 -13.25 -19.40
N ASN A 130 -2.54 -13.06 -20.09
CA ASN A 130 -3.37 -11.87 -19.93
C ASN A 130 -4.51 -12.13 -18.93
N TYR A 131 -4.29 -11.72 -17.69
CA TYR A 131 -5.15 -11.99 -16.55
C TYR A 131 -6.00 -10.75 -16.19
N ALA A 132 -7.14 -10.99 -15.54
CA ALA A 132 -7.95 -9.90 -14.98
C ALA A 132 -7.14 -9.10 -13.96
N VAL A 133 -7.32 -7.78 -13.94
CA VAL A 133 -6.71 -6.88 -12.97
C VAL A 133 -7.75 -6.54 -11.90
N LEU A 134 -7.34 -6.58 -10.64
CA LEU A 134 -8.08 -6.13 -9.48
C LEU A 134 -7.69 -4.69 -9.18
N ASP A 135 -8.67 -3.80 -9.16
CA ASP A 135 -8.55 -2.44 -8.63
C ASP A 135 -8.84 -2.48 -7.13
N SER A 136 -7.78 -2.29 -6.36
CA SER A 136 -7.81 -2.10 -4.91
C SER A 136 -7.39 -0.67 -4.54
N CYS A 137 -7.58 0.29 -5.44
CA CYS A 137 -7.24 1.70 -5.19
C CYS A 137 -8.20 2.31 -4.16
N GLY A 138 -7.70 3.25 -3.37
CA GLY A 138 -8.50 3.99 -2.41
C GLY A 138 -7.89 5.34 -2.06
N SER A 139 -8.74 6.25 -1.58
CA SER A 139 -8.37 7.58 -1.13
C SER A 139 -8.99 7.83 0.24
N LYS A 140 -8.24 8.44 1.15
CA LYS A 140 -8.73 8.78 2.49
C LYS A 140 -7.94 9.93 3.09
N THR A 141 -8.64 10.81 3.79
CA THR A 141 -8.01 11.81 4.66
C THR A 141 -7.76 11.18 6.03
N LEU A 142 -6.51 11.22 6.50
CA LEU A 142 -6.09 10.73 7.81
C LEU A 142 -5.58 11.90 8.66
N THR A 143 -5.95 11.92 9.94
CA THR A 143 -5.31 12.81 10.91
C THR A 143 -4.00 12.18 11.39
N LEU A 144 -2.90 12.92 11.30
CA LEU A 144 -1.61 12.51 11.87
C LEU A 144 -1.77 12.32 13.38
N ARG A 145 -1.43 11.13 13.87
CA ARG A 145 -1.42 10.87 15.31
C ARG A 145 -0.03 11.18 15.87
N ASN A 146 -0.02 11.91 16.97
CA ASN A 146 1.16 12.10 17.79
C ASN A 146 1.31 10.88 18.69
N GLU A 147 2.31 10.04 18.45
CA GLU A 147 2.64 8.98 19.41
C GLU A 147 3.21 9.64 20.67
N GLU A 148 2.41 9.68 21.74
CA GLU A 148 2.93 9.89 23.08
C GLU A 148 3.88 8.74 23.39
N ARG A 149 5.15 9.09 23.57
CA ARG A 149 6.26 8.30 24.09
C ARG A 149 5.78 7.04 24.84
N ARG A 150 5.91 5.86 24.23
CA ARG A 150 6.02 4.62 25.01
C ARG A 150 7.39 4.64 25.66
N GLU A 151 7.46 5.23 26.86
CA GLU A 151 8.53 4.95 27.80
C GLU A 151 8.34 3.51 28.26
N ASP A 152 9.12 2.59 27.69
CA ASP A 152 9.44 1.32 28.34
C ASP A 152 10.50 1.55 29.43
#